data_AF-A0A948YCF2-F1
#
_entry.id   AF-A0A948YCF2-F1
#
_cell.length_a   1.000
_cell.length_b   1.000
_cell.length_c   1.000
_cell.angle_alpha   90.00
_cell.angle_beta   90.00
_cell.angle_gamma   90.00
#
_symmetry.space_group_name_H-M   'P 1'
#
loop_
_entity.id
_entity.type
_entity.pdbx_description
1 polymer ?
#
loop_
_entity_poly.entity_id
_entity_poly.type
_entity_poly.pdbx_seq_one_letter_code
_entity_poly.pdbx_strand_id
1 'polypeptide(L)'
;DFYETTYAVLITLSKLLAPFMPFISDEMYTNLTSDISVHLANWPTAREQLINLPLEEEMANGRQLASQVLMKRKTAALKVRIPLKKLFYNGQEKLSDEVKKIVQEEVNVQELVYQTQSESYEVASKDGELTDISNQDVELGQAREIVRQIQDERKKLQTKLDEKVDITLPAWPLQHEGYIKRNALVNSLKKGEFKVNRLQI
;
A
#
# COMPACT_ATOMS: atom_id res chain seq x y z
N ASP A 1 10.78 2.79 14.68
CA ASP A 1 9.58 3.47 14.16
C ASP A 1 8.42 2.50 13.89
N PHE A 2 8.23 1.95 12.68
CA PHE A 2 7.04 1.11 12.37
C PHE A 2 6.81 -0.05 13.35
N TYR A 3 7.84 -0.89 13.59
CA TYR A 3 7.72 -2.03 14.49
C TYR A 3 7.37 -1.63 15.92
N GLU A 4 7.90 -0.51 16.41
CA GLU A 4 7.63 -0.02 17.76
C GLU A 4 6.20 0.52 17.88
N THR A 5 5.74 1.28 16.88
CA THR A 5 4.37 1.79 16.85
C THR A 5 3.36 0.64 16.76
N THR A 6 3.57 -0.33 15.87
CA THR A 6 2.69 -1.50 15.73
C THR A 6 2.70 -2.36 17.00
N TYR A 7 3.87 -2.59 17.60
CA TYR A 7 3.99 -3.31 18.86
C TYR A 7 3.20 -2.63 19.99
N ALA A 8 3.37 -1.32 20.16
CA ALA A 8 2.65 -0.55 21.18
C ALA A 8 1.13 -0.57 20.97
N VAL A 9 0.67 -0.43 19.73
CA VAL A 9 -0.76 -0.50 19.37
C VAL A 9 -1.32 -1.88 19.64
N LEU A 10 -0.66 -2.95 19.20
CA LEU A 10 -1.14 -4.32 19.37
C LEU A 10 -1.19 -4.74 20.84
N ILE A 11 -0.21 -4.34 21.66
CA ILE A 11 -0.24 -4.60 23.10
C ILE A 11 -1.40 -3.88 23.77
N THR A 12 -1.56 -2.58 23.47
CA THR A 12 -2.62 -1.78 24.07
C THR A 12 -3.99 -2.31 23.65
N LEU A 13 -4.15 -2.65 22.38
CA LEU A 13 -5.36 -3.27 21.84
C LEU A 13 -5.65 -4.62 22.52
N SER A 14 -4.65 -5.48 22.69
CA SER A 14 -4.81 -6.78 23.36
C SER A 14 -5.33 -6.59 24.79
N LYS A 15 -4.79 -5.62 25.54
CA LYS A 15 -5.28 -5.30 26.89
C LYS A 15 -6.72 -4.79 26.92
N LEU A 16 -7.10 -3.94 25.95
CA LEU A 16 -8.47 -3.42 25.83
C LEU A 16 -9.47 -4.51 25.43
N LEU A 17 -9.05 -5.48 24.62
CA LEU A 17 -9.88 -6.58 24.15
C LEU A 17 -10.01 -7.72 25.18
N ALA A 18 -9.10 -7.81 26.17
CA ALA A 18 -9.07 -8.89 27.16
C ALA A 18 -10.41 -9.18 27.87
N PRO A 19 -11.25 -8.19 28.23
CA PRO A 19 -12.56 -8.45 28.82
C PRO A 19 -13.59 -9.06 27.86
N PHE A 20 -13.41 -8.88 26.55
CA PHE A 20 -14.38 -9.28 25.52
C PHE A 20 -13.95 -10.53 24.74
N MET A 21 -12.66 -10.68 24.46
CA MET A 21 -12.10 -11.77 23.64
C MET A 21 -10.85 -12.38 24.31
N PRO A 22 -11.00 -12.99 25.50
CA PRO A 22 -9.89 -13.38 26.38
C PRO A 22 -8.84 -14.24 25.67
N PHE A 23 -9.26 -15.30 24.97
CA PHE A 23 -8.33 -16.23 24.33
C PHE A 23 -7.50 -15.58 23.22
N ILE A 24 -8.14 -14.78 22.35
CA ILE A 24 -7.46 -14.12 21.23
C ILE A 24 -6.51 -13.04 21.76
N SER A 25 -6.96 -12.22 22.71
CA SER A 25 -6.11 -11.19 23.31
C SER A 25 -4.91 -11.78 24.05
N ASP A 26 -5.08 -12.94 24.70
CA ASP A 26 -4.02 -13.61 25.44
C ASP A 26 -2.99 -14.22 24.50
N GLU A 27 -3.43 -14.89 23.43
CA GLU A 27 -2.56 -15.41 22.38
C GLU A 27 -1.78 -14.27 21.69
N MET A 28 -2.43 -13.16 21.36
CA MET A 28 -1.76 -12.01 20.76
C MET A 28 -0.73 -11.39 21.71
N TYR A 29 -1.08 -11.19 22.99
CA TYR A 29 -0.20 -10.57 23.98
C TYR A 29 1.02 -11.44 24.29
N THR A 30 0.82 -12.73 24.58
CA THR A 30 1.89 -13.68 24.92
C THR A 30 2.88 -13.86 23.77
N ASN A 31 2.40 -13.94 22.52
CA ASN A 31 3.26 -14.00 21.34
C ASN A 31 4.11 -12.73 21.14
N LEU A 32 3.62 -11.57 21.56
CA LEU A 32 4.33 -10.29 21.40
C LEU A 32 5.30 -10.01 22.55
N THR A 33 4.89 -10.20 23.80
CA THR A 33 5.67 -9.81 24.97
C THR A 33 6.48 -10.95 25.60
N SER A 34 6.13 -12.21 25.29
CA SER A 34 6.61 -13.40 26.03
C SER A 34 6.28 -13.39 27.53
N ASP A 35 5.34 -12.55 27.97
CA ASP A 35 4.80 -12.57 29.32
C ASP A 35 3.82 -13.74 29.52
N ILE A 36 3.39 -13.93 30.78
CA ILE A 36 2.54 -15.06 31.19
C ILE A 36 1.12 -14.96 30.63
N SER A 37 0.47 -13.80 30.72
CA SER A 37 -0.90 -13.60 30.24
C SER A 37 -1.29 -12.12 30.21
N VAL A 38 -2.16 -11.73 29.27
CA VAL A 38 -2.76 -10.40 29.20
C VAL A 38 -3.63 -10.08 30.42
N HIS A 39 -4.22 -11.10 31.05
CA HIS A 39 -5.13 -10.94 32.18
C HIS A 39 -4.44 -10.53 33.47
N LEU A 40 -3.11 -10.68 33.53
CA LEU A 40 -2.28 -10.22 34.63
C LEU A 40 -1.70 -8.81 34.38
N ALA A 41 -1.93 -8.25 33.19
CA ALA A 41 -1.40 -6.96 32.82
C ALA A 41 -2.24 -5.82 33.41
N ASN A 42 -1.56 -4.73 33.78
CA ASN A 42 -2.24 -3.49 34.19
C ASN A 42 -3.04 -2.89 33.03
N TRP A 43 -4.18 -2.30 33.38
CA TRP A 43 -5.01 -1.55 32.45
C TRP A 43 -4.22 -0.42 31.77
N PRO A 44 -4.37 -0.22 30.44
CA PRO A 44 -3.61 0.81 29.72
C PRO A 44 -4.02 2.21 30.17
N THR A 45 -3.03 3.08 30.35
CA THR A 45 -3.22 4.51 30.67
C THR A 45 -2.90 5.38 29.47
N ALA A 46 -3.74 6.39 29.22
CA ALA A 46 -3.54 7.33 28.14
C ALA A 46 -2.33 8.23 28.43
N ARG A 47 -1.50 8.46 27.42
CA ARG A 47 -0.38 9.41 27.47
C ARG A 47 -0.81 10.70 26.79
N GLU A 48 -1.33 11.66 27.56
CA GLU A 48 -1.87 12.92 27.02
C GLU A 48 -0.84 13.70 26.17
N GLN A 49 0.45 13.57 26.49
CA GLN A 49 1.55 14.19 25.75
C GLN A 49 1.68 13.72 24.29
N LEU A 50 1.14 12.55 23.96
CA LEU A 50 1.16 11.99 22.60
C LEU A 50 -0.07 12.36 21.78
N ILE A 51 -1.06 13.03 22.38
CA ILE A 51 -2.29 13.45 21.71
C ILE A 51 -2.01 14.72 20.92
N ASN A 52 -2.18 14.65 19.60
CA ASN A 52 -1.99 15.78 18.69
C ASN A 52 -3.22 15.96 17.81
N LEU A 53 -4.20 16.72 18.31
CA LEU A 53 -5.48 16.95 17.62
C LEU A 53 -5.31 17.59 16.22
N PRO A 54 -4.45 18.60 16.03
CA PRO A 54 -4.19 19.14 14.68
C PRO A 54 -3.75 18.07 13.68
N LEU A 55 -2.84 17.16 14.09
CA LEU A 55 -2.38 16.07 13.22
C LEU A 55 -3.48 15.04 12.95
N GLU A 56 -4.33 14.75 13.94
CA GLU A 56 -5.47 13.84 13.77
C GLU A 56 -6.50 14.38 12.77
N GLU A 57 -6.81 15.67 12.84
CA GLU A 57 -7.67 16.37 11.87
C GLU A 57 -7.06 16.34 10.47
N GLU A 58 -5.76 16.62 10.35
CA GLU A 58 -5.05 16.57 9.08
C GLU A 58 -5.07 15.16 8.47
N MET A 59 -4.84 14.13 9.28
CA MET A 59 -4.96 12.73 8.86
C MET A 59 -6.38 12.36 8.46
N ALA A 60 -7.40 12.90 9.12
CA ALA A 60 -8.80 12.70 8.73
C ALA A 60 -9.08 13.31 7.35
N ASN A 61 -8.60 14.53 7.11
CA ASN A 61 -8.68 15.21 5.81
C ASN A 61 -7.97 14.42 4.70
N GLY A 62 -6.75 13.92 4.98
CA GLY A 62 -6.01 13.04 4.07
C GLY A 62 -6.76 11.75 3.72
N ARG A 63 -7.36 11.08 4.72
CA ARG A 63 -8.19 9.89 4.50
C ARG A 63 -9.44 10.18 3.66
N GLN A 64 -10.09 11.32 3.87
CA GLN A 64 -11.23 11.74 3.06
C GLN A 64 -10.82 11.93 1.60
N LEU A 65 -9.71 12.63 1.34
CA LEU A 65 -9.17 12.81 0.00
C LEU A 65 -8.85 11.47 -0.66
N ALA A 66 -8.13 10.58 0.03
CA ALA A 66 -7.78 9.25 -0.47
C ALA A 66 -9.04 8.44 -0.84
N SER A 67 -10.06 8.46 0.02
CA SER A 67 -11.34 7.78 -0.22
C SER A 67 -12.05 8.30 -1.47
N GLN A 68 -12.07 9.62 -1.68
CA GLN A 68 -12.66 10.21 -2.88
C GLN A 68 -11.87 9.86 -4.15
N VAL A 69 -10.54 9.87 -4.10
CA VAL A 69 -9.69 9.45 -5.23
C VAL A 69 -9.97 7.99 -5.60
N LEU A 70 -10.04 7.09 -4.62
CA LEU A 70 -10.36 5.68 -4.84
C LEU A 70 -11.77 5.50 -5.39
N MET A 71 -12.73 6.30 -4.92
CA MET A 71 -14.10 6.30 -5.45
C MET A 71 -14.13 6.74 -6.92
N LYS A 72 -13.50 7.88 -7.27
CA LYS A 72 -13.41 8.34 -8.67
C LYS A 72 -12.73 7.31 -9.57
N ARG A 73 -11.65 6.67 -9.09
CA ARG A 73 -10.99 5.57 -9.81
C ARG A 73 -11.93 4.39 -10.05
N LYS A 74 -12.74 4.01 -9.05
CA LYS A 74 -13.72 2.94 -9.20
C LYS A 74 -14.78 3.31 -10.24
N THR A 75 -15.30 4.53 -10.21
CA THR A 75 -16.28 5.03 -11.19
C THR A 75 -15.70 5.06 -12.61
N ALA A 76 -14.42 5.43 -12.75
CA ALA A 76 -13.69 5.43 -14.01
C ALA A 76 -13.12 4.05 -14.43
N ALA A 77 -13.43 2.98 -13.68
CA ALA A 77 -12.90 1.63 -13.89
C ALA A 77 -11.35 1.53 -13.96
N LEU A 78 -10.66 2.42 -13.25
CA LEU A 78 -9.19 2.46 -13.20
C LEU A 78 -8.64 1.52 -12.14
N LYS A 79 -7.72 0.64 -12.53
CA LYS A 79 -7.03 -0.26 -11.61
C LYS A 79 -6.05 0.55 -10.74
N VAL A 80 -6.23 0.53 -9.41
CA VAL A 80 -5.37 1.23 -8.43
C VAL A 80 -3.87 0.89 -8.56
N ARG A 81 -3.57 -0.28 -9.11
CA ARG A 81 -2.20 -0.78 -9.32
C ARG A 81 -1.43 -0.02 -10.40
N ILE A 82 -2.12 0.64 -11.33
CA ILE A 82 -1.51 1.48 -12.34
C ILE A 82 -1.27 2.85 -11.67
N PRO A 83 -0.01 3.30 -11.54
CA PRO A 83 0.26 4.61 -10.93
C PRO A 83 -0.31 5.72 -11.81
N LEU A 84 -0.86 6.76 -11.18
CA LEU A 84 -1.12 8.02 -11.88
C LEU A 84 0.10 8.94 -11.74
N LYS A 85 0.41 9.69 -12.79
CA LYS A 85 1.54 10.61 -12.82
C LYS A 85 1.23 11.84 -11.97
N LYS A 86 0.08 12.47 -12.19
CA LYS A 86 -0.31 13.69 -11.48
C LYS A 86 -1.77 13.65 -11.04
N LEU A 87 -2.04 14.14 -9.84
CA LEU A 87 -3.39 14.34 -9.32
C LEU A 87 -3.49 15.71 -8.65
N PHE A 88 -4.51 16.46 -9.03
CA PHE A 88 -4.82 17.74 -8.40
C PHE A 88 -5.88 17.55 -7.32
N TYR A 89 -5.70 18.20 -6.18
CA TYR A 89 -6.68 18.22 -5.12
C TYR A 89 -6.96 19.64 -4.64
N ASN A 90 -8.19 19.83 -4.19
CA ASN A 90 -8.65 21.00 -3.45
C ASN A 90 -8.87 20.59 -2.00
N GLY A 91 -8.82 21.56 -1.10
CA GLY A 91 -9.06 21.36 0.32
C GLY A 91 -9.05 22.70 1.05
N GLN A 92 -9.41 22.70 2.34
CA GLN A 92 -9.39 23.92 3.13
C GLN A 92 -7.96 24.45 3.29
N GLU A 93 -7.01 23.53 3.46
CA GLU A 93 -5.60 23.83 3.61
C GLU A 93 -4.73 22.84 2.82
N LYS A 94 -3.48 23.23 2.60
CA LYS A 94 -2.48 22.35 2.01
C LYS A 94 -2.04 21.33 3.06
N LEU A 95 -2.26 20.05 2.78
CA LEU A 95 -1.67 18.94 3.54
C LEU A 95 -0.15 19.11 3.70
N SER A 96 0.36 18.81 4.89
CA SER A 96 1.77 18.65 5.20
C SER A 96 2.39 17.59 4.29
N ASP A 97 3.71 17.68 4.11
CA ASP A 97 4.44 16.76 3.26
C ASP A 97 4.38 15.31 3.78
N GLU A 98 4.21 15.12 5.10
CA GLU A 98 4.06 13.80 5.74
C GLU A 98 2.72 13.15 5.38
N VAL A 99 1.59 13.83 5.63
CA VAL A 99 0.26 13.32 5.30
C VAL A 99 0.08 13.17 3.79
N LYS A 100 0.62 14.12 3.02
CA LYS A 100 0.64 14.05 1.56
C LYS A 100 1.31 12.77 1.05
N LYS A 101 2.45 12.39 1.62
CA LYS A 101 3.17 11.17 1.24
C LYS A 101 2.35 9.92 1.51
N ILE A 102 1.69 9.85 2.67
CA ILE A 102 0.80 8.74 3.03
C ILE A 102 -0.34 8.62 2.01
N VAL A 103 -0.99 9.74 1.70
CA VAL A 103 -2.07 9.77 0.69
C VAL A 103 -1.54 9.31 -0.67
N GLN A 104 -0.38 9.79 -1.11
CA GLN A 104 0.25 9.40 -2.38
C GLN A 104 0.54 7.90 -2.48
N GLU A 105 0.99 7.28 -1.39
CA GLU A 105 1.24 5.84 -1.32
C GLU A 105 -0.06 5.05 -1.40
N GLU A 106 -1.10 5.47 -0.66
CA GLU A 106 -2.39 4.79 -0.63
C GLU A 106 -3.14 4.87 -1.96
N VAL A 107 -3.14 6.06 -2.57
CA VAL A 107 -3.73 6.24 -3.90
C VAL A 107 -2.75 5.86 -5.02
N ASN A 108 -1.49 5.51 -4.77
CA ASN A 108 -0.49 5.18 -5.80
C ASN A 108 -0.44 6.27 -6.90
N VAL A 109 -0.04 7.49 -6.51
CA VAL A 109 0.11 8.66 -7.38
C VAL A 109 1.52 9.23 -7.22
N GLN A 110 2.21 9.52 -8.33
CA GLN A 110 3.59 10.05 -8.29
C GLN A 110 3.62 11.50 -7.78
N GLU A 111 2.70 12.35 -8.24
CA GLU A 111 2.66 13.76 -7.85
C GLU A 111 1.25 14.20 -7.42
N LEU A 112 1.11 14.71 -6.21
CA LEU A 112 -0.12 15.28 -5.67
C LEU A 112 0.05 16.81 -5.55
N VAL A 113 -0.80 17.58 -6.24
CA VAL A 113 -0.67 19.05 -6.36
C VAL A 113 -1.91 19.73 -5.79
N TYR A 114 -1.69 20.67 -4.88
CA TYR A 114 -2.75 21.51 -4.32
C TYR A 114 -3.12 22.62 -5.29
N GLN A 115 -4.41 22.79 -5.61
CA GLN A 115 -4.85 23.74 -6.62
C GLN A 115 -5.63 24.93 -6.03
N THR A 116 -6.69 24.70 -5.25
CA THR A 116 -7.55 25.79 -4.76
C THR A 116 -8.14 25.49 -3.38
N GLN A 117 -8.43 26.57 -2.64
CA GLN A 117 -9.13 26.49 -1.35
C GLN A 117 -10.60 26.12 -1.57
N SER A 118 -11.02 25.01 -0.96
CA SER A 118 -12.39 24.48 -1.01
C SER A 118 -12.84 24.09 0.39
N GLU A 119 -14.14 24.12 0.66
CA GLU A 119 -14.69 23.70 1.95
C GLU A 119 -14.47 22.19 2.22
N SER A 120 -14.39 21.39 1.15
CA SER A 120 -14.18 19.95 1.18
C SER A 120 -12.88 19.55 0.48
N TYR A 121 -12.24 18.47 0.97
CA TYR A 121 -11.10 17.85 0.31
C TYR A 121 -11.56 16.98 -0.85
N GLU A 122 -11.30 17.43 -2.08
CA GLU A 122 -11.80 16.79 -3.30
C GLU A 122 -10.77 16.75 -4.42
N VAL A 123 -11.00 15.84 -5.37
CA VAL A 123 -10.18 15.74 -6.58
C VAL A 123 -10.54 16.86 -7.56
N ALA A 124 -9.59 17.76 -7.80
CA ALA A 124 -9.76 18.95 -8.62
C ALA A 124 -9.61 18.71 -10.13
N SER A 125 -9.20 17.50 -10.54
CA SER A 125 -9.17 17.15 -11.96
C SER A 125 -10.58 17.27 -12.54
N LYS A 126 -10.73 18.10 -13.59
CA LYS A 126 -11.86 18.03 -14.50
C LYS A 126 -12.06 16.56 -14.85
N ASP A 127 -13.29 16.06 -14.79
CA ASP A 127 -13.62 14.62 -14.84
C ASP A 127 -13.15 13.88 -16.13
N GLY A 128 -12.41 14.54 -17.03
CA GLY A 128 -11.69 13.98 -18.18
C GLY A 128 -10.17 13.75 -18.03
N GLU A 129 -9.46 14.38 -17.08
CA GLU A 129 -7.98 14.23 -16.96
C GLU A 129 -7.55 13.02 -16.13
N LEU A 130 -8.41 12.57 -15.22
CA LEU A 130 -8.17 11.35 -14.43
C LEU A 130 -8.34 10.08 -15.29
N THR A 131 -9.22 10.16 -16.28
CA THR A 131 -9.57 9.11 -17.25
C THR A 131 -8.60 9.06 -18.44
N ASP A 132 -7.74 10.06 -18.58
CA ASP A 132 -6.81 10.15 -19.69
C ASP A 132 -5.67 9.13 -19.52
N ILE A 133 -5.50 8.29 -20.54
CA ILE A 133 -4.47 7.24 -20.60
C ILE A 133 -3.06 7.85 -20.48
N SER A 134 -2.90 9.12 -20.83
CA SER A 134 -1.65 9.88 -20.72
C SER A 134 -1.18 10.08 -19.28
N ASN A 135 -2.12 10.20 -18.33
CA ASN A 135 -1.87 10.36 -16.91
C ASN A 135 -1.63 9.02 -16.19
N GLN A 136 -1.95 7.91 -16.86
CA GLN A 136 -1.59 6.59 -16.37
C GLN A 136 -0.15 6.26 -16.78
N ASP A 137 0.63 5.77 -15.82
CA ASP A 137 1.90 5.14 -16.12
C ASP A 137 1.65 3.70 -16.61
N VAL A 138 1.16 3.60 -17.84
CA VAL A 138 0.77 2.33 -18.47
C VAL A 138 1.95 1.36 -18.54
N GLU A 139 3.18 1.86 -18.72
CA GLU A 139 4.39 1.04 -18.77
C GLU A 139 4.72 0.40 -17.42
N LEU A 140 4.61 1.17 -16.32
CA LEU A 140 4.81 0.66 -14.97
C LEU A 140 3.64 -0.25 -14.54
N GLY A 141 2.43 0.06 -14.99
CA GLY A 141 1.25 -0.80 -14.85
C GLY A 141 1.42 -2.18 -15.51
N GLN A 142 1.90 -2.21 -16.76
CA GLN A 142 2.21 -3.44 -17.48
C GLN A 142 3.31 -4.24 -16.78
N ALA A 143 4.38 -3.59 -16.31
CA ALA A 143 5.45 -4.25 -15.56
C ALA A 143 4.92 -4.93 -14.27
N ARG A 144 4.00 -4.28 -13.54
CA ARG A 144 3.36 -4.86 -12.34
C ARG A 144 2.42 -6.02 -12.66
N GLU A 145 1.67 -5.94 -13.75
CA GLU A 145 0.78 -7.04 -14.17
C GLU A 145 1.59 -8.28 -14.58
N ILE A 146 2.71 -8.07 -15.26
CA ILE A 146 3.69 -9.12 -15.56
C ILE A 146 4.26 -9.72 -14.27
N VAL A 147 4.72 -8.91 -13.32
CA VAL A 147 5.22 -9.41 -12.01
C VAL A 147 4.15 -10.24 -11.29
N ARG A 148 2.89 -9.83 -11.34
CA ARG A 148 1.80 -10.61 -10.74
C ARG A 148 1.57 -11.93 -11.45
N GLN A 149 1.51 -11.95 -12.78
CA GLN A 149 1.37 -13.21 -13.54
C GLN A 149 2.50 -14.18 -13.17
N ILE A 150 3.72 -13.67 -13.01
CA ILE A 150 4.86 -14.45 -12.55
C ILE A 150 4.68 -14.95 -11.11
N GLN A 151 4.23 -14.11 -10.19
CA GLN A 151 4.00 -14.50 -8.79
C GLN A 151 2.83 -15.48 -8.62
N ASP A 152 1.75 -15.33 -9.39
CA ASP A 152 0.61 -16.24 -9.38
C ASP A 152 1.02 -17.62 -9.93
N GLU A 153 1.85 -17.66 -10.98
CA GLU A 153 2.43 -18.91 -11.48
C GLU A 153 3.44 -19.54 -10.50
N ARG A 154 4.25 -18.73 -9.80
CA ARG A 154 5.10 -19.22 -8.70
C ARG A 154 4.29 -19.87 -7.57
N LYS A 155 3.14 -19.27 -7.22
CA LYS A 155 2.23 -19.83 -6.21
C LYS A 155 1.65 -21.17 -6.66
N LYS A 156 1.29 -21.32 -7.94
CA LYS A 156 0.85 -22.60 -8.51
C LYS A 156 1.96 -23.66 -8.53
N LEU A 157 3.20 -23.25 -8.74
CA LEU A 157 4.38 -24.12 -8.83
C LEU A 157 4.96 -24.54 -7.46
N GLN A 158 4.42 -24.04 -6.34
CA GLN A 158 4.88 -24.33 -4.97
C GLN A 158 6.42 -24.27 -4.81
N THR A 159 7.08 -23.26 -5.40
CA THR A 159 8.52 -23.04 -5.20
C THR A 159 8.81 -22.34 -3.88
N LYS A 160 9.99 -22.62 -3.29
CA LYS A 160 10.43 -22.00 -2.03
C LYS A 160 10.73 -20.51 -2.22
N LEU A 161 10.63 -19.71 -1.16
CA LEU A 161 10.72 -18.24 -1.16
C LEU A 161 11.98 -17.69 -1.89
N ASP A 162 13.07 -18.45 -1.91
CA ASP A 162 14.39 -18.00 -2.40
C ASP A 162 14.77 -18.54 -3.79
N GLU A 163 13.90 -19.31 -4.45
CA GLU A 163 14.22 -19.96 -5.71
C GLU A 163 14.13 -18.98 -6.89
N LYS A 164 15.26 -18.74 -7.57
CA LYS A 164 15.30 -17.92 -8.80
C LYS A 164 14.69 -18.72 -9.95
N VAL A 165 13.93 -18.04 -10.81
CA VAL A 165 13.21 -18.68 -11.90
C VAL A 165 13.54 -17.98 -13.22
N ASP A 166 13.70 -18.74 -14.30
CA ASP A 166 13.90 -18.20 -15.64
C ASP A 166 12.55 -18.00 -16.32
N ILE A 167 12.37 -16.82 -16.91
CA ILE A 167 11.06 -16.40 -17.43
C ILE A 167 11.20 -15.99 -18.89
N THR A 168 10.35 -16.59 -19.70
CA THR A 168 10.18 -16.21 -21.10
C THR A 168 8.94 -15.33 -21.19
N LEU A 169 9.03 -14.14 -21.78
CA LEU A 169 7.92 -13.20 -21.95
C LEU A 169 7.85 -12.73 -23.42
N PRO A 170 6.65 -12.59 -24.00
CA PRO A 170 6.50 -12.19 -25.40
C PRO A 170 6.84 -10.72 -25.64
N ALA A 171 6.54 -9.84 -24.67
CA ALA A 171 6.94 -8.43 -24.69
C ALA A 171 7.03 -7.90 -23.25
N TRP A 172 8.05 -7.08 -22.95
CA TRP A 172 8.16 -6.33 -21.70
C TRP A 172 8.69 -4.92 -21.96
N PRO A 173 8.33 -3.92 -21.13
CA PRO A 173 8.90 -2.59 -21.21
C PRO A 173 10.39 -2.62 -20.81
N LEU A 174 11.27 -2.31 -21.77
CA LEU A 174 12.73 -2.35 -21.61
C LEU A 174 13.23 -1.44 -20.46
N GLN A 175 12.54 -0.32 -20.21
CA GLN A 175 12.91 0.63 -19.15
C GLN A 175 12.70 0.08 -17.72
N HIS A 176 11.86 -0.94 -17.54
CA HIS A 176 11.53 -1.51 -16.23
C HIS A 176 12.03 -2.95 -16.04
N GLU A 177 12.94 -3.42 -16.88
CA GLU A 177 13.52 -4.77 -16.79
C GLU A 177 14.18 -5.03 -15.42
N GLY A 178 14.87 -4.03 -14.87
CA GLY A 178 15.47 -4.11 -13.53
C GLY A 178 14.46 -4.12 -12.37
N TYR A 179 13.22 -3.65 -12.60
CA TYR A 179 12.12 -3.74 -11.63
C TYR A 179 11.53 -5.15 -11.63
N ILE A 180 11.34 -5.74 -12.82
CA ILE A 180 10.83 -7.11 -12.99
C ILE A 180 11.84 -8.11 -12.40
N LYS A 181 13.14 -7.98 -12.70
CA LYS A 181 14.18 -8.88 -12.17
C LYS A 181 14.25 -8.88 -10.65
N ARG A 182 14.14 -7.72 -10.01
CA ARG A 182 14.19 -7.58 -8.54
C ARG A 182 12.93 -8.10 -7.86
N ASN A 183 11.75 -7.66 -8.32
CA ASN A 183 10.49 -8.00 -7.64
C ASN A 183 9.96 -9.39 -7.98
N ALA A 184 10.40 -9.97 -9.08
CA ALA A 184 10.03 -11.31 -9.48
C ALA A 184 11.19 -12.32 -9.41
N LEU A 185 12.31 -12.00 -8.73
CA LEU A 185 13.50 -12.88 -8.55
C LEU A 185 13.86 -13.69 -9.80
N VAL A 186 14.04 -12.99 -10.93
CA VAL A 186 14.29 -13.60 -12.26
C VAL A 186 15.77 -13.48 -12.59
N ASN A 187 16.40 -14.60 -12.96
CA ASN A 187 17.83 -14.62 -13.32
C ASN A 187 18.04 -14.30 -14.80
N SER A 188 17.21 -14.86 -15.70
CA SER A 188 17.23 -14.53 -17.13
C SER A 188 15.83 -14.29 -17.71
N LEU A 189 15.74 -13.24 -18.54
CA LEU A 189 14.55 -12.88 -19.32
C LEU A 189 14.82 -13.23 -20.79
N LYS A 190 14.00 -14.12 -21.36
CA LYS A 190 14.07 -14.48 -22.79
C LYS A 190 12.80 -14.03 -23.53
N LYS A 191 12.95 -13.53 -24.76
CA LYS A 191 11.80 -13.23 -25.64
C LYS A 191 11.23 -14.54 -26.20
N GLY A 192 9.95 -14.78 -25.98
CA GLY A 192 9.25 -15.98 -26.46
C GLY A 192 7.89 -16.21 -25.77
N GLU A 193 7.23 -17.33 -26.04
CA GLU A 193 5.96 -17.70 -25.38
C GLU A 193 6.13 -17.79 -23.86
N PHE A 194 5.11 -17.35 -23.12
CA PHE A 194 5.14 -17.27 -21.66
C PHE A 194 5.41 -18.66 -21.05
N LYS A 195 6.65 -18.87 -20.60
CA LYS A 195 7.10 -20.10 -19.95
C LYS A 195 7.98 -19.76 -18.76
N VAL A 196 7.57 -20.26 -17.62
CA VAL A 196 8.27 -20.17 -16.35
C VAL A 196 8.99 -21.50 -16.16
N ASN A 197 10.31 -21.50 -16.37
CA ASN A 197 11.12 -22.71 -16.23
C ASN A 197 11.82 -22.69 -14.88
N ARG A 198 11.61 -23.74 -14.08
CA ARG A 198 12.39 -23.97 -12.86
C ARG A 198 13.86 -24.17 -13.27
N LEU A 199 14.79 -23.51 -12.59
CA LEU A 199 16.21 -23.84 -12.69
C LEU A 199 16.37 -25.26 -12.14
N GLN A 200 16.47 -26.25 -13.02
CA GLN A 200 16.94 -27.59 -12.62
C GLN A 200 18.40 -27.45 -12.21
N ILE A 201 18.67 -27.59 -10.91
CA ILE A 201 19.93 -28.14 -10.43
C ILE A 201 19.77 -29.65 -10.44
#